data_AF-A0A2P6NKD1-F1
#
_entry.id   AF-A0A2P6NKD1-F1
#
_cell.length_a   1.000
_cell.length_b   1.000
_cell.length_c   1.000
_cell.angle_alpha   90.00
_cell.angle_beta   90.00
_cell.angle_gamma   90.00
#
_symmetry.space_group_name_H-M   'P 1'
#
loop_
_entity.id
_entity.type
_entity.pdbx_description
1 polymer ?
#
loop_
_entity_poly.entity_id
_entity_poly.type
_entity_poly.pdbx_seq_one_letter_code
_entity_poly.pdbx_strand_id
1 'polypeptide(L)'
;MRIFVTGATGYIGGSVVNRLLKDGHQILGLVRTQDKADALSKLGVEPVLGSLEDHDLIISTAKKVDAVINTADADNRKVAELLIESLQGTGKKLIHTSGSSIISDAANGKYSEAIYSDDDTEGFKVHSDKEARVGIDRFVLSEADKKNVKAIVICPCLIYGVGTGLAKESVQLPVLVRQSKKRGAGVHVGDGLNVWSTVHVEDVAELYATAIQSDIDSSIFLFAESGESNFKDIAQHIAEAQGLKGITPWDPVEAVAEEGDGMVTHALGSNSRVRGKNARKLGWKPSNSVGLRDYILSFYKA
;
A
#
# COMPACT_ATOMS: atom_id res chain seq x y z
N MET A 1 3.74 -11.19 20.40
CA MET A 1 3.16 -12.15 19.42
C MET A 1 4.22 -12.53 18.39
N ARG A 2 4.13 -13.74 17.84
CA ARG A 2 4.84 -14.17 16.63
C ARG A 2 4.00 -13.84 15.41
N ILE A 3 4.56 -13.14 14.43
CA ILE A 3 3.84 -12.67 13.24
C ILE A 3 4.59 -13.10 12.00
N PHE A 4 3.91 -13.78 11.08
CA PHE A 4 4.47 -14.12 9.76
C PHE A 4 4.14 -13.02 8.76
N VAL A 5 5.16 -12.50 8.07
CA VAL A 5 5.02 -11.41 7.11
C VAL A 5 5.57 -11.84 5.75
N THR A 6 4.69 -11.89 4.74
CA THR A 6 5.13 -11.93 3.34
C THR A 6 5.41 -10.51 2.87
N GLY A 7 6.43 -10.32 2.03
CA GLY A 7 6.81 -8.97 1.57
C GLY A 7 7.59 -8.15 2.60
N ALA A 8 8.20 -8.81 3.60
CA ALA A 8 8.97 -8.17 4.68
C ALA A 8 10.14 -7.29 4.19
N THR A 9 10.64 -7.50 2.97
CA THR A 9 11.70 -6.68 2.36
C THR A 9 11.17 -5.49 1.57
N GLY A 10 9.85 -5.40 1.36
CA GLY A 10 9.19 -4.37 0.57
C GLY A 10 9.06 -3.04 1.30
N TYR A 11 8.53 -2.02 0.61
CA TYR A 11 8.39 -0.67 1.15
C TYR A 11 7.37 -0.60 2.31
N ILE A 12 6.16 -1.12 2.08
CA ILE A 12 5.11 -1.23 3.10
C ILE A 12 5.54 -2.28 4.13
N GLY A 13 5.76 -3.52 3.68
CA GLY A 13 6.06 -4.65 4.57
C GLY A 13 7.27 -4.40 5.47
N GLY A 14 8.36 -3.86 4.95
CA GLY A 14 9.54 -3.54 5.75
C GLY A 14 9.30 -2.43 6.78
N SER A 15 8.48 -1.43 6.45
CA SER A 15 8.12 -0.36 7.40
C SER A 15 7.18 -0.86 8.49
N VAL A 16 6.21 -1.71 8.14
CA VAL A 16 5.35 -2.43 9.09
C VAL A 16 6.17 -3.31 10.02
N VAL A 17 7.09 -4.10 9.47
CA VAL A 17 7.99 -4.96 10.26
C VAL A 17 8.80 -4.16 11.27
N ASN A 18 9.46 -3.08 10.84
CA ASN A 18 10.22 -2.22 11.73
C ASN A 18 9.35 -1.63 12.85
N ARG A 19 8.11 -1.23 12.53
CA ARG A 19 7.17 -0.70 13.50
C ARG A 19 6.69 -1.75 14.50
N LEU A 20 6.41 -2.97 14.07
CA LEU A 20 5.97 -4.07 14.95
C LEU A 20 7.11 -4.61 15.83
N LEU A 21 8.36 -4.58 15.36
CA LEU A 21 9.52 -4.92 16.19
C LEU A 21 9.66 -3.99 17.40
N LYS A 22 9.35 -2.69 17.23
CA LYS A 22 9.36 -1.71 18.33
C LYS A 22 8.33 -2.03 19.43
N ASP A 23 7.24 -2.69 19.08
CA ASP A 23 6.23 -3.18 20.04
C ASP A 23 6.63 -4.51 20.70
N GLY A 24 7.82 -5.05 20.39
CA GLY A 24 8.31 -6.31 20.94
C GLY A 24 7.70 -7.55 20.28
N HIS A 25 7.09 -7.42 19.09
CA HIS A 25 6.66 -8.58 18.32
C HIS A 25 7.86 -9.35 17.74
N GLN A 26 7.72 -10.68 17.64
CA GLN A 26 8.67 -11.53 16.94
C GLN A 26 8.21 -11.69 15.50
N ILE A 27 9.04 -11.31 14.54
CA ILE A 27 8.67 -11.31 13.13
C ILE A 27 9.36 -12.45 12.39
N LEU A 28 8.58 -13.25 11.68
CA LEU A 28 9.05 -14.21 10.68
C LEU A 28 8.83 -13.59 9.30
N GLY A 29 9.89 -13.34 8.54
CA GLY A 29 9.81 -12.66 7.24
C GLY A 29 10.11 -13.58 6.07
N LEU A 30 9.16 -13.79 5.16
CA LEU A 30 9.40 -14.56 3.93
C LEU A 30 10.36 -13.80 3.00
N VAL A 31 11.41 -14.47 2.54
CA VAL A 31 12.47 -13.86 1.74
C VAL A 31 13.08 -14.84 0.74
N ARG A 32 13.33 -14.37 -0.49
CA ARG A 32 13.73 -15.24 -1.61
C ARG A 32 15.22 -15.56 -1.70
N THR A 33 16.08 -14.76 -1.07
CA THR A 33 17.54 -14.86 -1.24
C THR A 33 18.26 -14.78 0.09
N GLN A 34 19.39 -15.47 0.20
CA GLN A 34 20.19 -15.50 1.43
C GLN A 34 20.68 -14.10 1.83
N ASP A 35 21.16 -13.29 0.88
CA ASP A 35 21.62 -11.92 1.16
C ASP A 35 20.53 -11.06 1.85
N LYS A 36 19.29 -11.21 1.40
CA LYS A 36 18.15 -10.50 2.00
C LYS A 36 17.73 -11.12 3.34
N ALA A 37 17.88 -12.43 3.50
CA ALA A 37 17.69 -13.10 4.79
C ALA A 37 18.67 -12.56 5.82
N ASP A 38 19.95 -12.45 5.48
CA ASP A 38 20.98 -11.89 6.36
C ASP A 38 20.69 -10.42 6.70
N ALA A 39 20.21 -9.65 5.73
CA ALA A 39 19.80 -8.26 5.94
C ALA A 39 18.59 -8.15 6.88
N LEU A 40 17.60 -9.05 6.78
CA LEU A 40 16.47 -9.13 7.69
C LEU A 40 16.90 -9.55 9.10
N SER A 41 17.79 -10.53 9.24
CA SER A 41 18.32 -10.96 10.54
C SER A 41 19.03 -9.84 11.28
N LYS A 42 19.79 -8.99 10.57
CA LYS A 42 20.42 -7.78 11.16
C LYS A 42 19.40 -6.77 11.70
N LEU A 43 18.16 -6.80 11.19
CA LEU A 43 17.04 -5.98 11.69
C LEU A 43 16.24 -6.67 12.80
N GLY A 44 16.65 -7.85 13.27
CA GLY A 44 15.93 -8.61 14.31
C GLY A 44 14.74 -9.43 13.80
N VAL A 45 14.66 -9.66 12.48
CA VAL A 45 13.63 -10.50 11.85
C VAL A 45 14.16 -11.91 11.67
N GLU A 46 13.37 -12.93 12.02
CA GLU A 46 13.65 -14.33 11.71
C GLU A 46 13.34 -14.59 10.22
N PRO A 47 14.33 -14.85 9.36
CA PRO A 47 14.07 -15.04 7.95
C PRO A 47 13.49 -16.43 7.69
N VAL A 48 12.47 -16.47 6.84
CA VAL A 48 11.90 -17.70 6.28
C VAL A 48 12.32 -17.74 4.81
N LEU A 49 13.37 -18.50 4.51
CA LEU A 49 13.94 -18.57 3.16
C LEU A 49 13.01 -19.36 2.23
N GLY A 50 12.43 -18.68 1.24
CA GLY A 50 11.49 -19.22 0.29
C GLY A 50 10.77 -18.14 -0.51
N SER A 51 9.81 -18.55 -1.31
CA SER A 51 9.03 -17.72 -2.23
C SER A 51 7.53 -17.92 -2.03
N LEU A 52 6.73 -17.14 -2.75
CA LEU A 52 5.27 -17.30 -2.75
C LEU A 52 4.82 -18.64 -3.36
N GLU A 53 5.69 -19.31 -4.13
CA GLU A 53 5.42 -20.60 -4.75
C GLU A 53 5.66 -21.78 -3.79
N ASP A 54 6.36 -21.55 -2.68
CA ASP A 54 6.68 -22.58 -1.68
C ASP A 54 5.49 -22.78 -0.73
N HIS A 55 4.38 -23.29 -1.27
CA HIS A 55 3.10 -23.35 -0.57
C HIS A 55 3.18 -24.11 0.76
N ASP A 56 3.87 -25.24 0.82
CA ASP A 56 4.03 -26.02 2.05
C ASP A 56 4.79 -25.26 3.15
N LEU A 57 5.78 -24.45 2.74
CA LEU A 57 6.52 -23.58 3.65
C LEU A 57 5.60 -22.49 4.21
N ILE A 58 4.80 -21.85 3.35
CA ILE A 58 3.84 -20.82 3.77
C ILE A 58 2.82 -21.41 4.74
N ILE A 59 2.22 -22.57 4.42
CA ILE A 59 1.25 -23.24 5.29
C ILE A 59 1.87 -23.57 6.65
N SER A 60 3.02 -24.25 6.63
CA SER A 60 3.66 -24.72 7.86
C SER A 60 4.14 -23.57 8.75
N THR A 61 4.51 -22.43 8.15
CA THR A 61 4.90 -21.22 8.88
C THR A 61 3.68 -20.50 9.46
N ALA A 62 2.64 -20.27 8.63
CA ALA A 62 1.42 -19.58 9.05
C ALA A 62 0.72 -20.29 10.23
N LYS A 63 0.75 -21.62 10.28
CA LYS A 63 0.18 -22.40 11.40
C LYS A 63 0.89 -22.17 12.74
N LYS A 64 2.17 -21.79 12.74
CA LYS A 64 3.04 -21.67 13.93
C LYS A 64 3.11 -20.26 14.53
N VAL A 65 2.41 -19.30 13.95
CA VAL A 65 2.40 -17.89 14.38
C VAL A 65 1.04 -17.48 14.90
N ASP A 66 0.97 -16.33 15.57
CA ASP A 66 -0.26 -15.79 16.17
C ASP A 66 -1.08 -14.96 15.17
N ALA A 67 -0.43 -14.40 14.15
CA ALA A 67 -1.07 -13.65 13.08
C ALA A 67 -0.22 -13.66 11.80
N VAL A 68 -0.86 -13.35 10.67
CA VAL A 68 -0.21 -13.25 9.35
C VAL A 68 -0.47 -11.88 8.71
N ILE A 69 0.55 -11.34 8.06
CA ILE A 69 0.46 -10.11 7.26
C ILE A 69 0.94 -10.42 5.83
N ASN A 70 0.05 -10.28 4.86
CA ASN A 70 0.37 -10.39 3.44
C ASN A 70 0.61 -9.00 2.83
N THR A 71 1.87 -8.65 2.57
CA THR A 71 2.26 -7.40 1.87
C THR A 71 3.03 -7.68 0.57
N ALA A 72 3.15 -8.95 0.17
CA ALA A 72 3.98 -9.33 -0.96
C ALA A 72 3.34 -9.04 -2.32
N ASP A 73 2.07 -9.41 -2.48
CA ASP A 73 1.34 -9.30 -3.73
C ASP A 73 -0.18 -9.31 -3.45
N ALA A 74 -0.86 -8.25 -3.88
CA ALA A 74 -2.31 -8.09 -3.74
C ALA A 74 -3.09 -8.84 -4.83
N ASP A 75 -2.45 -9.14 -5.96
CA ASP A 75 -3.09 -9.79 -7.11
C ASP A 75 -2.94 -11.32 -7.06
N ASN A 76 -2.11 -11.84 -6.16
CA ASN A 76 -1.92 -13.27 -5.97
C ASN A 76 -3.04 -13.88 -5.10
N ARG A 77 -4.17 -14.15 -5.75
CA ARG A 77 -5.32 -14.83 -5.14
C ARG A 77 -4.94 -16.17 -4.48
N LYS A 78 -4.04 -16.93 -5.10
CA LYS A 78 -3.66 -18.26 -4.61
C LYS A 78 -3.00 -18.21 -3.24
N VAL A 79 -2.12 -17.22 -3.03
CA VAL A 79 -1.49 -16.97 -1.72
C VAL A 79 -2.54 -16.53 -0.69
N ALA A 80 -3.48 -15.66 -1.07
CA ALA A 80 -4.55 -15.24 -0.17
C ALA A 80 -5.40 -16.44 0.29
N GLU A 81 -5.83 -17.31 -0.63
CA GLU A 81 -6.51 -18.57 -0.34
C GLU A 81 -5.70 -19.45 0.62
N LEU A 82 -4.42 -19.66 0.30
CA LEU A 82 -3.52 -20.50 1.09
C LEU A 82 -3.39 -20.02 2.54
N LEU A 83 -3.27 -18.71 2.75
CA LEU A 83 -3.16 -18.12 4.08
C LEU A 83 -4.46 -18.28 4.88
N ILE A 84 -5.62 -18.08 4.25
CA ILE A 84 -6.93 -18.29 4.90
C ILE A 84 -7.09 -19.76 5.31
N GLU A 85 -6.80 -20.70 4.40
CA GLU A 85 -6.87 -22.14 4.67
C GLU A 85 -5.92 -22.55 5.81
N SER A 86 -4.73 -21.95 5.87
CA SER A 86 -3.75 -22.23 6.91
C SER A 86 -4.19 -21.78 8.31
N LEU A 87 -5.08 -20.78 8.38
CA LEU A 87 -5.58 -20.19 9.61
C LEU A 87 -7.01 -20.65 9.96
N GLN A 88 -7.63 -21.50 9.14
CA GLN A 88 -9.01 -21.94 9.34
C GLN A 88 -9.26 -22.47 10.76
N GLY A 89 -10.35 -22.02 11.37
CA GLY A 89 -10.82 -22.44 12.70
C GLY A 89 -10.10 -21.76 13.85
N THR A 90 -9.04 -20.99 13.61
CA THR A 90 -8.15 -20.50 14.67
C THR A 90 -8.59 -19.19 15.32
N GLY A 91 -9.44 -18.40 14.66
CA GLY A 91 -9.76 -17.03 15.07
C GLY A 91 -8.59 -16.04 14.93
N LYS A 92 -7.45 -16.46 14.36
CA LYS A 92 -6.27 -15.62 14.18
C LYS A 92 -6.51 -14.52 13.14
N LYS A 93 -5.71 -13.46 13.22
CA LYS A 93 -5.75 -12.34 12.29
C LYS A 93 -4.96 -12.61 11.01
N LEU A 94 -5.54 -12.22 9.88
CA LEU A 94 -4.89 -12.12 8.58
C LEU A 94 -5.02 -10.69 8.07
N ILE A 95 -3.93 -9.93 8.01
CA ILE A 95 -3.93 -8.63 7.35
C ILE A 95 -3.52 -8.82 5.90
N HIS A 96 -4.38 -8.44 4.95
CA HIS A 96 -4.10 -8.47 3.51
C HIS A 96 -3.92 -7.05 2.98
N THR A 97 -2.82 -6.81 2.28
CA THR A 97 -2.53 -5.51 1.67
C THR A 97 -3.08 -5.48 0.25
N SER A 98 -4.00 -4.56 -0.01
CA SER A 98 -4.43 -4.17 -1.36
C SER A 98 -4.00 -2.71 -1.58
N GLY A 99 -4.73 -1.92 -2.35
CA GLY A 99 -4.42 -0.50 -2.56
C GLY A 99 -5.56 0.26 -3.19
N SER A 100 -5.70 1.54 -2.86
CA SER A 100 -6.85 2.36 -3.27
C SER A 100 -6.99 2.56 -4.78
N SER A 101 -6.02 2.13 -5.58
CA SER A 101 -6.16 1.99 -7.04
C SER A 101 -7.37 1.14 -7.47
N ILE A 102 -7.94 0.33 -6.56
CA ILE A 102 -9.18 -0.42 -6.81
C ILE A 102 -10.38 0.47 -7.16
N ILE A 103 -10.38 1.73 -6.71
CA ILE A 103 -11.42 2.73 -7.04
C ILE A 103 -10.89 3.79 -8.02
N SER A 104 -9.77 3.52 -8.69
CA SER A 104 -9.20 4.46 -9.65
C SER A 104 -10.05 4.58 -10.91
N ASP A 105 -10.12 5.80 -11.46
CA ASP A 105 -10.74 6.08 -12.76
C ASP A 105 -9.70 6.33 -13.85
N ALA A 106 -9.99 5.96 -15.10
CA ALA A 106 -9.11 6.20 -16.25
C ALA A 106 -9.21 7.67 -16.74
N ALA A 107 -9.08 8.63 -15.82
CA ALA A 107 -9.43 10.03 -16.05
C ALA A 107 -8.42 10.82 -16.90
N ASN A 108 -7.23 10.28 -17.17
CA ASN A 108 -6.18 10.91 -17.97
C ASN A 108 -5.85 12.35 -17.51
N GLY A 109 -5.75 12.54 -16.20
CA GLY A 109 -5.42 13.84 -15.60
C GLY A 109 -6.61 14.73 -15.25
N LYS A 110 -7.85 14.32 -15.58
CA LYS A 110 -9.05 15.09 -15.29
C LYS A 110 -9.51 14.88 -13.84
N TYR A 111 -10.11 15.92 -13.27
CA TYR A 111 -10.70 15.87 -11.94
C TYR A 111 -11.97 15.02 -11.89
N SER A 112 -12.21 14.39 -10.75
CA SER A 112 -13.43 13.68 -10.41
C SER A 112 -13.90 14.05 -9.00
N GLU A 113 -15.21 14.27 -8.85
CA GLU A 113 -15.84 14.54 -7.54
C GLU A 113 -16.08 13.27 -6.72
N ALA A 114 -15.85 12.09 -7.30
CA ALA A 114 -16.10 10.81 -6.62
C ALA A 114 -15.19 10.65 -5.39
N ILE A 115 -15.81 10.32 -4.25
CA ILE A 115 -15.12 10.00 -2.99
C ILE A 115 -15.75 8.72 -2.46
N TYR A 116 -14.90 7.76 -2.08
CA TYR A 116 -15.32 6.47 -1.54
C TYR A 116 -14.95 6.34 -0.06
N SER A 117 -15.73 5.57 0.68
CA SER A 117 -15.53 5.38 2.12
C SER A 117 -15.50 3.90 2.44
N ASP A 118 -14.64 3.49 3.38
CA ASP A 118 -14.50 2.09 3.77
C ASP A 118 -15.70 1.52 4.54
N ASP A 119 -16.64 2.37 4.97
CA ASP A 119 -17.93 1.97 5.56
C ASP A 119 -19.07 1.75 4.54
N ASP A 120 -18.79 1.90 3.23
CA ASP A 120 -19.70 1.57 2.13
C ASP A 120 -18.92 1.03 0.92
N THR A 121 -18.47 -0.22 1.00
CA THR A 121 -17.69 -0.88 -0.05
C THR A 121 -18.52 -1.34 -1.25
N GLU A 122 -19.84 -1.44 -1.11
CA GLU A 122 -20.74 -1.82 -2.20
C GLU A 122 -20.98 -0.65 -3.18
N GLY A 123 -20.85 0.60 -2.70
CA GLY A 123 -20.96 1.81 -3.51
C GLY A 123 -19.76 2.08 -4.43
N PHE A 124 -18.72 1.25 -4.42
CA PHE A 124 -17.52 1.47 -5.23
C PHE A 124 -17.83 1.36 -6.73
N LYS A 125 -17.43 2.38 -7.50
CA LYS A 125 -17.40 2.27 -8.97
C LYS A 125 -16.03 1.76 -9.36
N VAL A 126 -15.98 0.53 -9.85
CA VAL A 126 -14.74 -0.20 -10.13
C VAL A 126 -14.52 -0.24 -11.63
N HIS A 127 -13.34 0.17 -12.07
CA HIS A 127 -12.92 -0.01 -13.47
C HIS A 127 -12.71 -1.51 -13.76
N SER A 128 -13.00 -1.97 -14.98
CA SER A 128 -12.89 -3.40 -15.36
C SER A 128 -11.53 -4.00 -15.00
N ASP A 129 -10.45 -3.26 -15.23
CA ASP A 129 -9.07 -3.70 -14.97
C ASP A 129 -8.74 -3.85 -13.47
N LYS A 130 -9.64 -3.40 -12.59
CA LYS A 130 -9.53 -3.51 -11.13
C LYS A 130 -10.53 -4.50 -10.52
N GLU A 131 -11.48 -5.02 -11.30
CA GLU A 131 -12.47 -5.98 -10.82
C GLU A 131 -11.84 -7.23 -10.22
N ALA A 132 -10.74 -7.72 -10.81
CA ALA A 132 -10.01 -8.89 -10.29
C ALA A 132 -9.49 -8.65 -8.86
N ARG A 133 -8.86 -7.49 -8.61
CA ARG A 133 -8.33 -7.15 -7.28
C ARG A 133 -9.44 -6.91 -6.26
N VAL A 134 -10.52 -6.21 -6.66
CA VAL A 134 -11.71 -6.06 -5.80
C VAL A 134 -12.34 -7.42 -5.47
N GLY A 135 -12.36 -8.34 -6.44
CA GLY A 135 -12.79 -9.72 -6.25
C GLY A 135 -11.94 -10.46 -5.22
N ILE A 136 -10.62 -10.26 -5.22
CA ILE A 136 -9.71 -10.82 -4.21
C ILE A 136 -10.00 -10.21 -2.83
N ASP A 137 -10.16 -8.89 -2.72
CA ASP A 137 -10.47 -8.22 -1.45
C ASP A 137 -11.78 -8.74 -0.84
N ARG A 138 -12.84 -8.83 -1.64
CA ARG A 138 -14.14 -9.39 -1.23
C ARG A 138 -14.04 -10.86 -0.86
N PHE A 139 -13.26 -11.64 -1.61
CA PHE A 139 -13.00 -13.03 -1.31
C PHE A 139 -12.30 -13.18 0.04
N VAL A 140 -11.24 -12.40 0.30
CA VAL A 140 -10.48 -12.45 1.56
C VAL A 140 -11.39 -12.19 2.76
N LEU A 141 -12.21 -11.14 2.70
CA LEU A 141 -13.14 -10.79 3.78
C LEU A 141 -14.17 -11.90 4.01
N SER A 142 -14.87 -12.30 2.96
CA SER A 142 -15.99 -13.23 3.07
C SER A 142 -15.56 -14.66 3.38
N GLU A 143 -14.45 -15.15 2.82
CA GLU A 143 -13.99 -16.52 3.04
C GLU A 143 -13.31 -16.67 4.40
N ALA A 144 -12.60 -15.65 4.87
CA ALA A 144 -12.04 -15.64 6.22
C ALA A 144 -13.12 -15.77 7.29
N ASP A 145 -14.20 -15.00 7.19
CA ASP A 145 -15.31 -15.07 8.16
C ASP A 145 -15.95 -16.47 8.20
N LYS A 146 -16.22 -17.08 7.03
CA LYS A 146 -16.75 -18.46 6.95
C LYS A 146 -15.82 -19.48 7.61
N LYS A 147 -14.52 -19.25 7.57
CA LYS A 147 -13.48 -20.14 8.11
C LYS A 147 -13.03 -19.76 9.51
N ASN A 148 -13.73 -18.85 10.21
CA ASN A 148 -13.33 -18.35 11.52
C ASN A 148 -11.88 -17.82 11.53
N VAL A 149 -11.57 -16.95 10.57
CA VAL A 149 -10.33 -16.16 10.46
C VAL A 149 -10.73 -14.69 10.48
N LYS A 150 -10.01 -13.85 11.22
CA LYS A 150 -10.30 -12.41 11.32
C LYS A 150 -9.49 -11.65 10.28
N ALA A 151 -10.02 -11.48 9.07
CA ALA A 151 -9.29 -10.80 8.00
C ALA A 151 -9.44 -9.28 8.07
N ILE A 152 -8.35 -8.58 7.74
CA ILE A 152 -8.33 -7.12 7.63
C ILE A 152 -7.72 -6.78 6.28
N VAL A 153 -8.52 -6.24 5.37
CA VAL A 153 -8.01 -5.73 4.08
C VAL A 153 -7.65 -4.28 4.25
N ILE A 154 -6.37 -3.94 4.09
CA ILE A 154 -5.88 -2.56 4.16
C ILE A 154 -5.57 -2.08 2.74
N CYS A 155 -6.19 -0.97 2.34
CA CYS A 155 -5.95 -0.27 1.08
C CYS A 155 -5.31 1.09 1.35
N PRO A 156 -3.97 1.19 1.33
CA PRO A 156 -3.30 2.48 1.32
C PRO A 156 -3.54 3.22 0.00
N CYS A 157 -3.55 4.55 0.09
CA CYS A 157 -3.58 5.44 -1.06
C CYS A 157 -2.17 5.81 -1.55
N LEU A 158 -1.95 7.03 -2.07
CA LEU A 158 -0.59 7.47 -2.47
C LEU A 158 0.27 7.54 -1.22
N ILE A 159 1.19 6.57 -1.08
CA ILE A 159 2.09 6.49 0.06
C ILE A 159 3.33 7.35 -0.21
N TYR A 160 3.69 8.22 0.73
CA TYR A 160 4.90 9.02 0.70
C TYR A 160 5.72 8.84 1.99
N GLY A 161 6.90 9.45 2.05
CA GLY A 161 7.86 9.25 3.14
C GLY A 161 9.00 8.30 2.78
N VAL A 162 9.96 8.17 3.70
CA VAL A 162 11.09 7.23 3.55
C VAL A 162 10.78 5.93 4.28
N GLY A 163 10.86 4.82 3.57
CA GLY A 163 10.63 3.49 4.15
C GLY A 163 11.61 3.20 5.28
N THR A 164 11.12 2.62 6.38
CA THR A 164 11.98 2.38 7.56
C THR A 164 12.64 1.00 7.53
N GLY A 165 12.15 0.07 6.71
CA GLY A 165 12.76 -1.23 6.46
C GLY A 165 13.87 -1.20 5.39
N LEU A 166 14.07 -2.33 4.68
CA LEU A 166 15.11 -2.44 3.65
C LEU A 166 14.83 -1.58 2.41
N ALA A 167 13.61 -1.62 1.88
CA ALA A 167 13.19 -0.76 0.78
C ALA A 167 12.82 0.63 1.29
N LYS A 168 13.32 1.67 0.60
CA LYS A 168 13.21 3.07 1.03
C LYS A 168 12.23 3.90 0.23
N GLU A 169 11.94 3.51 -1.01
CA GLU A 169 11.21 4.35 -1.95
C GLU A 169 9.76 3.89 -2.13
N SER A 170 8.86 4.86 -2.27
CA SER A 170 7.49 4.64 -2.74
C SER A 170 7.44 4.45 -4.26
N VAL A 171 6.25 4.51 -4.87
CA VAL A 171 6.06 4.16 -6.29
C VAL A 171 5.82 5.39 -7.17
N GLN A 172 4.76 6.17 -6.91
CA GLN A 172 4.33 7.26 -7.79
C GLN A 172 5.32 8.43 -7.83
N LEU A 173 5.84 8.85 -6.66
CA LEU A 173 6.72 10.04 -6.59
C LEU A 173 8.07 9.82 -7.28
N PRO A 174 8.79 8.68 -7.13
CA PRO A 174 10.03 8.45 -7.88
C PRO A 174 9.85 8.48 -9.40
N VAL A 175 8.72 7.99 -9.91
CA VAL A 175 8.40 8.07 -11.35
C VAL A 175 8.26 9.51 -11.79
N LEU A 176 7.45 10.31 -11.09
CA LEU A 176 7.27 11.72 -11.40
C LEU A 176 8.58 12.51 -11.32
N VAL A 177 9.40 12.29 -10.27
CA VAL A 177 10.70 12.96 -10.12
C VAL A 177 11.65 12.60 -11.26
N ARG A 178 11.76 11.32 -11.64
CA ARG A 178 12.58 10.88 -12.77
C ARG A 178 12.14 11.54 -14.06
N GLN A 179 10.83 11.58 -14.29
CA GLN A 179 10.25 12.11 -15.52
C GLN A 179 10.31 13.64 -15.58
N SER A 180 10.25 14.31 -14.43
CA SER A 180 10.51 15.75 -14.32
C SER A 180 11.95 16.11 -14.64
N LYS A 181 12.92 15.35 -14.11
CA LYS A 181 14.34 15.53 -14.46
C LYS A 181 14.58 15.36 -15.95
N LYS A 182 14.00 14.32 -16.56
CA LYS A 182 14.11 14.04 -18.00
C LYS A 182 13.56 15.19 -18.87
N ARG A 183 12.48 15.84 -18.44
CA ARG A 183 11.81 16.92 -19.20
C ARG A 183 12.25 18.34 -18.82
N GLY A 184 13.00 18.51 -17.73
CA GLY A 184 13.45 19.82 -17.25
C GLY A 184 12.35 20.68 -16.59
N ALA A 185 11.20 20.09 -16.27
CA ALA A 185 10.04 20.73 -15.65
C ALA A 185 9.29 19.70 -14.78
N GLY A 186 8.54 20.15 -13.77
CA GLY A 186 7.60 19.28 -13.03
C GLY A 186 6.57 18.68 -13.99
N VAL A 187 6.25 17.39 -13.87
CA VAL A 187 5.35 16.72 -14.83
C VAL A 187 4.05 16.25 -14.18
N HIS A 188 2.94 16.39 -14.89
CA HIS A 188 1.65 15.81 -14.54
C HIS A 188 0.98 15.22 -15.79
N VAL A 189 0.26 14.11 -15.65
CA VAL A 189 -0.46 13.51 -16.79
C VAL A 189 -1.68 14.38 -17.15
N GLY A 190 -1.85 14.66 -18.44
CA GLY A 190 -2.96 15.49 -18.94
C GLY A 190 -3.06 16.83 -18.21
N ASP A 191 -4.27 17.19 -17.76
CA ASP A 191 -4.53 18.45 -17.06
C ASP A 191 -3.93 18.51 -15.64
N GLY A 192 -3.58 17.36 -15.05
CA GLY A 192 -3.04 17.23 -13.69
C GLY A 192 -4.04 17.57 -12.57
N LEU A 193 -5.32 17.68 -12.88
CA LEU A 193 -6.39 18.03 -11.94
C LEU A 193 -6.95 16.80 -11.19
N ASN A 194 -6.52 15.59 -11.58
CA ASN A 194 -6.85 14.37 -10.87
C ASN A 194 -6.28 14.39 -9.44
N VAL A 195 -7.03 13.83 -8.50
CA VAL A 195 -6.73 13.92 -7.05
C VAL A 195 -6.57 12.53 -6.46
N TRP A 196 -5.53 12.35 -5.67
CA TRP A 196 -5.35 11.17 -4.82
C TRP A 196 -5.37 11.56 -3.35
N SER A 197 -6.04 10.74 -2.54
CA SER A 197 -5.74 10.68 -1.12
C SER A 197 -4.27 10.29 -0.92
N THR A 198 -3.66 10.78 0.16
CA THR A 198 -2.26 10.58 0.48
C THR A 198 -2.10 10.10 1.92
N VAL A 199 -1.03 9.37 2.20
CA VAL A 199 -0.71 8.89 3.55
C VAL A 199 0.80 8.72 3.72
N HIS A 200 1.34 9.12 4.86
CA HIS A 200 2.75 8.89 5.17
C HIS A 200 2.99 7.40 5.51
N VAL A 201 4.11 6.82 5.08
CA VAL A 201 4.42 5.39 5.28
C VAL A 201 4.47 4.97 6.75
N GLU A 202 4.87 5.87 7.63
CA GLU A 202 4.82 5.62 9.07
C GLU A 202 3.38 5.55 9.59
N ASP A 203 2.48 6.42 9.12
CA ASP A 203 1.06 6.34 9.48
C ASP A 203 0.42 5.06 8.93
N VAL A 204 0.85 4.60 7.74
CA VAL A 204 0.47 3.27 7.23
C VAL A 204 0.96 2.20 8.21
N ALA A 205 2.22 2.23 8.61
CA ALA A 205 2.76 1.24 9.56
C ALA A 205 2.03 1.26 10.92
N GLU A 206 1.64 2.44 11.42
CA GLU A 206 0.81 2.58 12.62
C GLU A 206 -0.57 1.93 12.43
N LEU A 207 -1.19 2.04 11.25
CA LEU A 207 -2.48 1.36 10.99
C LEU A 207 -2.36 -0.16 11.11
N TYR A 208 -1.26 -0.75 10.64
CA TYR A 208 -1.02 -2.19 10.80
C TYR A 208 -0.82 -2.57 12.28
N ALA A 209 -0.13 -1.73 13.06
CA ALA A 209 0.01 -1.93 14.50
C ALA A 209 -1.33 -1.80 15.24
N THR A 210 -2.17 -0.83 14.88
CA THR A 210 -3.54 -0.74 15.40
C THR A 210 -4.36 -1.99 15.03
N ALA A 211 -4.32 -2.40 13.76
CA ALA A 211 -5.09 -3.54 13.24
C ALA A 211 -4.65 -4.88 13.86
N ILE A 212 -3.36 -5.07 14.14
CA ILE A 212 -2.89 -6.31 14.77
C ILE A 212 -3.38 -6.41 16.23
N GLN A 213 -3.52 -5.28 16.92
CA GLN A 213 -3.96 -5.19 18.31
C GLN A 213 -5.50 -5.09 18.45
N SER A 214 -6.22 -4.73 17.39
CA SER A 214 -7.65 -4.45 17.47
C SER A 214 -8.47 -5.69 17.79
N ASP A 215 -9.54 -5.52 18.56
CA ASP A 215 -10.55 -6.57 18.71
C ASP A 215 -11.62 -6.37 17.64
N ILE A 216 -11.79 -7.35 16.75
CA ILE A 216 -12.77 -7.29 15.65
C ILE A 216 -13.65 -8.54 15.67
N ASP A 217 -14.96 -8.29 15.65
CA ASP A 217 -15.97 -9.36 15.66
C ASP A 217 -16.07 -10.06 14.30
N SER A 218 -15.80 -9.34 13.21
CA SER A 218 -15.82 -9.84 11.84
C SER A 218 -14.68 -9.23 11.02
N SER A 219 -14.42 -9.81 9.85
CA SER A 219 -13.47 -9.27 8.90
C SER A 219 -13.86 -7.85 8.46
N ILE A 220 -12.87 -7.00 8.18
CA ILE A 220 -13.08 -5.57 7.94
C ILE A 220 -12.19 -5.02 6.82
N PHE A 221 -12.74 -4.08 6.05
CA PHE A 221 -12.04 -3.32 5.04
C PHE A 221 -11.66 -1.94 5.56
N LEU A 222 -10.42 -1.49 5.31
CA LEU A 222 -9.84 -0.25 5.81
C LEU A 222 -9.16 0.52 4.67
N PHE A 223 -9.48 1.82 4.53
CA PHE A 223 -8.63 2.75 3.78
C PHE A 223 -7.61 3.41 4.71
N ALA A 224 -6.36 3.55 4.23
CA ALA A 224 -5.33 4.32 4.92
C ALA A 224 -5.09 5.66 4.19
N GLU A 225 -5.57 6.75 4.78
CA GLU A 225 -5.45 8.11 4.25
C GLU A 225 -5.34 9.15 5.38
N SER A 226 -4.61 10.23 5.12
CA SER A 226 -4.46 11.36 6.04
C SER A 226 -4.46 12.74 5.36
N GLY A 227 -4.67 12.79 4.04
CA GLY A 227 -4.75 14.02 3.26
C GLY A 227 -5.09 13.74 1.80
N GLU A 228 -5.07 14.77 0.96
CA GLU A 228 -5.24 14.64 -0.50
C GLU A 228 -4.41 15.68 -1.26
N SER A 229 -4.03 15.38 -2.49
CA SER A 229 -3.31 16.30 -3.38
C SER A 229 -3.63 16.01 -4.84
N ASN A 230 -3.68 17.06 -5.67
CA ASN A 230 -3.75 16.91 -7.11
C ASN A 230 -2.34 16.79 -7.73
N PHE A 231 -2.26 16.20 -8.92
CA PHE A 231 -0.97 15.96 -9.57
C PHE A 231 -0.26 17.22 -10.05
N LYS A 232 -1.01 18.30 -10.31
CA LYS A 232 -0.44 19.61 -10.68
C LYS A 232 0.36 20.22 -9.50
N ASP A 233 -0.17 20.14 -8.28
CA ASP A 233 0.53 20.58 -7.07
C ASP A 233 1.74 19.69 -6.79
N ILE A 234 1.61 18.37 -6.96
CA ILE A 234 2.76 17.45 -6.84
C ILE A 234 3.86 17.82 -7.85
N ALA A 235 3.49 18.07 -9.11
CA ALA A 235 4.43 18.50 -10.15
C ALA A 235 5.11 19.82 -9.78
N GLN A 236 4.37 20.78 -9.23
CA GLN A 236 4.90 22.06 -8.78
C GLN A 236 5.90 21.88 -7.64
N HIS A 237 5.56 21.09 -6.62
CA HIS A 237 6.48 20.79 -5.51
C HIS A 237 7.76 20.08 -5.99
N ILE A 238 7.65 19.15 -6.95
CA ILE A 238 8.81 18.48 -7.55
C ILE A 238 9.67 19.49 -8.31
N ALA A 239 9.06 20.38 -9.09
CA ALA A 239 9.79 21.41 -9.83
C ALA A 239 10.57 22.33 -8.87
N GLU A 240 9.95 22.76 -7.78
CA GLU A 240 10.58 23.55 -6.73
C GLU A 240 11.73 22.81 -6.06
N ALA A 241 11.52 21.56 -5.64
CA ALA A 241 12.53 20.75 -4.98
C ALA A 241 13.75 20.51 -5.87
N GLN A 242 13.53 20.33 -7.17
CA GLN A 242 14.55 20.00 -8.16
C GLN A 242 15.14 21.23 -8.89
N GLY A 243 14.68 22.45 -8.57
CA GLY A 243 15.13 23.67 -9.26
C GLY A 243 14.76 23.72 -10.75
N LEU A 244 13.65 23.10 -11.15
CA LEU A 244 13.20 23.01 -12.54
C LEU A 244 12.35 24.22 -12.96
N LYS A 245 12.22 24.43 -14.28
CA LYS A 245 11.49 25.58 -14.83
C LYS A 245 9.99 25.29 -14.94
N GLY A 246 9.27 25.48 -13.84
CA GLY A 246 7.81 25.35 -13.79
C GLY A 246 7.34 23.92 -14.02
N ILE A 247 6.11 23.79 -14.53
CA ILE A 247 5.44 22.50 -14.77
C ILE A 247 5.01 22.36 -16.23
N THR A 248 4.88 21.12 -16.70
CA THR A 248 4.41 20.79 -18.04
C THR A 248 3.42 19.62 -18.00
N PRO A 249 2.36 19.64 -18.84
CA PRO A 249 1.55 18.46 -19.06
C PRO A 249 2.38 17.38 -19.75
N TRP A 250 2.06 16.13 -19.43
CA TRP A 250 2.56 14.94 -20.07
C TRP A 250 1.39 14.27 -20.78
N ASP A 251 1.50 14.12 -22.10
CA ASP A 251 0.48 13.46 -22.91
C ASP A 251 0.21 12.04 -22.37
N PRO A 252 -1.07 11.66 -22.12
CA PRO A 252 -1.39 10.35 -21.56
C PRO A 252 -0.92 9.17 -22.40
N VAL A 253 -0.94 9.26 -23.74
CA VAL A 253 -0.52 8.16 -24.63
C VAL A 253 1.00 8.00 -24.57
N GLU A 254 1.74 9.11 -24.61
CA GLU A 254 3.19 9.09 -24.41
C GLU A 254 3.57 8.56 -23.02
N ALA A 255 2.81 8.96 -22.00
CA ALA A 255 3.04 8.47 -20.63
C ALA A 255 2.87 6.96 -20.53
N VAL A 256 1.81 6.41 -21.10
CA VAL A 256 1.57 4.96 -21.14
C VAL A 256 2.71 4.25 -21.87
N ALA A 257 3.19 4.81 -22.98
CA ALA A 257 4.31 4.23 -23.73
C ALA A 257 5.62 4.19 -22.92
N GLU A 258 5.85 5.15 -22.03
CA GLU A 258 7.09 5.24 -21.22
C GLU A 258 7.03 4.49 -19.89
N GLU A 259 5.88 4.45 -19.22
CA GLU A 259 5.74 3.91 -17.85
C GLU A 259 4.84 2.68 -17.74
N GLY A 260 4.14 2.34 -18.82
CA GLY A 260 3.16 1.28 -18.85
C GLY A 260 1.76 1.73 -18.41
N ASP A 261 0.76 1.05 -18.95
CA ASP A 261 -0.65 1.39 -18.80
C ASP A 261 -1.11 1.42 -17.34
N GLY A 262 -0.81 0.37 -16.57
CA GLY A 262 -1.23 0.28 -15.17
C GLY A 262 -0.69 1.41 -14.28
N MET A 263 0.51 1.93 -14.57
CA MET A 263 1.09 3.06 -13.83
C MET A 263 0.37 4.37 -14.18
N VAL A 264 0.07 4.59 -15.46
CA VAL A 264 -0.49 5.86 -15.91
C VAL A 264 -2.00 5.89 -15.71
N THR A 265 -2.72 4.94 -16.29
CA THR A 265 -4.18 4.87 -16.31
C THR A 265 -4.77 4.70 -14.92
N HIS A 266 -4.07 4.01 -14.01
CA HIS A 266 -4.59 3.68 -12.67
C HIS A 266 -3.79 4.27 -11.51
N ALA A 267 -2.75 5.07 -11.75
CA ALA A 267 -2.05 5.78 -10.69
C ALA A 267 -1.78 7.26 -10.99
N LEU A 268 -1.02 7.58 -12.05
CA LEU A 268 -0.57 8.96 -12.29
C LEU A 268 -1.63 9.85 -12.94
N GLY A 269 -2.49 9.27 -13.78
CA GLY A 269 -3.56 9.97 -14.51
C GLY A 269 -4.97 9.75 -13.94
N SER A 270 -5.10 9.01 -12.83
CA SER A 270 -6.39 8.66 -12.23
C SER A 270 -6.71 9.48 -10.99
N ASN A 271 -7.96 9.45 -10.55
CA ASN A 271 -8.40 9.88 -9.23
C ASN A 271 -8.44 8.68 -8.28
N SER A 272 -8.16 8.90 -7.00
CA SER A 272 -8.37 7.91 -5.95
C SER A 272 -8.57 8.62 -4.62
N ARG A 273 -9.81 9.08 -4.38
CA ARG A 273 -10.17 9.84 -3.17
C ARG A 273 -10.95 8.93 -2.24
N VAL A 274 -10.37 8.64 -1.07
CA VAL A 274 -10.91 7.68 -0.12
C VAL A 274 -11.05 8.29 1.27
N ARG A 275 -11.91 7.71 2.11
CA ARG A 275 -12.09 8.08 3.52
C ARG A 275 -12.00 6.84 4.39
N GLY A 276 -10.99 6.82 5.27
CA GLY A 276 -10.74 5.72 6.20
C GLY A 276 -11.55 5.84 7.49
N LYS A 277 -12.88 5.70 7.44
CA LYS A 277 -13.72 5.83 8.63
C LYS A 277 -13.60 4.63 9.55
N ASN A 278 -13.57 3.42 9.01
CA ASN A 278 -13.40 2.20 9.78
C ASN A 278 -12.02 2.16 10.44
N ALA A 279 -10.97 2.58 9.73
CA ALA A 279 -9.63 2.71 10.33
C ALA A 279 -9.64 3.61 11.58
N ARG A 280 -10.33 4.75 11.51
CA ARG A 280 -10.49 5.67 12.65
C ARG A 280 -11.35 5.09 13.77
N LYS A 281 -12.40 4.33 13.45
CA LYS A 281 -13.23 3.60 14.44
C LYS A 281 -12.41 2.54 15.19
N LEU A 282 -11.43 1.91 14.54
CA LEU A 282 -10.47 0.99 15.19
C LEU A 282 -9.44 1.71 16.07
N GLY A 283 -9.48 3.05 16.15
CA GLY A 283 -8.59 3.84 16.98
C GLY A 283 -7.32 4.33 16.27
N TRP A 284 -7.17 4.06 14.97
CA TRP A 284 -6.05 4.62 14.21
C TRP A 284 -6.21 6.13 14.04
N LYS A 285 -5.14 6.86 14.35
CA LYS A 285 -5.07 8.31 14.20
C LYS A 285 -3.75 8.64 13.49
N PRO A 286 -3.77 9.00 12.19
CA PRO A 286 -2.56 9.44 11.52
C PRO A 286 -2.02 10.68 12.25
N SER A 287 -0.72 10.70 12.50
CA SER A 287 -0.07 11.67 13.38
C SER A 287 1.23 12.23 12.82
N ASN A 288 1.66 11.77 11.63
CA ASN A 288 2.88 12.28 11.03
C ASN A 288 2.75 13.79 10.76
N SER A 289 3.75 14.54 11.23
CA SER A 289 3.77 16.00 11.12
C SER A 289 4.26 16.50 9.76
N VAL A 290 4.86 15.63 8.94
CA VAL A 290 5.42 15.98 7.63
C VAL A 290 4.36 15.72 6.57
N GLY A 291 3.77 16.78 6.04
CA GLY A 291 2.86 16.67 4.90
C GLY A 291 3.58 16.32 3.60
N LEU A 292 2.82 15.85 2.60
CA LEU A 292 3.37 15.46 1.28
C LEU A 292 4.25 16.54 0.65
N ARG A 293 3.81 17.81 0.70
CA ARG A 293 4.57 18.95 0.18
C ARG A 293 5.96 19.04 0.82
N ASP A 294 5.99 19.07 2.15
CA ASP A 294 7.25 19.28 2.89
C ASP A 294 8.17 18.06 2.75
N TYR A 295 7.61 16.85 2.64
CA TYR A 295 8.36 15.66 2.26
C TYR A 295 9.01 15.83 0.88
N ILE A 296 8.25 16.24 -0.14
CA ILE A 296 8.80 16.42 -1.50
C ILE A 296 9.93 17.47 -1.49
N LEU A 297 9.68 18.63 -0.88
CA LEU A 297 10.64 19.74 -0.86
C LEU A 297 11.93 19.45 -0.08
N SER A 298 11.86 18.57 0.93
CA SER A 298 13.03 18.19 1.73
C SER A 298 13.77 16.99 1.15
N PHE A 299 13.06 15.92 0.81
CA PHE A 299 13.66 14.65 0.40
C PHE A 299 14.18 14.69 -1.05
N TYR A 300 13.44 15.36 -1.95
CA TYR A 300 13.85 15.51 -3.35
C TYR A 300 14.52 16.87 -3.61
N LYS A 301 15.18 17.46 -2.62
CA LYS A 301 15.96 18.67 -2.85
C LYS A 301 17.21 18.36 -3.69
N ALA A 302 17.46 19.16 -4.73
CA ALA A 302 18.68 19.08 -5.56
C ALA A 302 19.94 19.54 -4.82
#